data_AF-A0A4R0XQ06-F1
#
_entry.id   AF-A0A4R0XQ06-F1
#
_cell.length_a   1.000
_cell.length_b   1.000
_cell.length_c   1.000
_cell.angle_alpha   90.00
_cell.angle_beta   90.00
_cell.angle_gamma   90.00
#
_symmetry.space_group_name_H-M   'P 1'
#
loop_
_entity.id
_entity.type
_entity.pdbx_description
1 polymer ?
#
loop_
_entity_poly.entity_id
_entity_poly.type
_entity_poly.pdbx_seq_one_letter_code
_entity_poly.pdbx_strand_id
1 'polypeptide(L)'
;MNLSTPAIQEQNQINEPGLIESQVDIPYAHEPTTTLDSLVQQGDAQVINELPPILKDDQQAIPAITAQAPLRAEKLSKKDCPQSVKLGSYIAHIHPLHEENSSVQALYVLEIPGLPEISQHLDLLIHASDLQNWQQRPIYLAEQINSQGCFIKYLALLGAENQVQAIPLMNGFTGQSQQHIAAIKEIHWEDLAENFTDFEALFYSYTQKATLIWTSENYIPFIPAQLFQTQKFIQFEESPADFKTPLLLLKDRQKIRVIHGQKRLRLARTESAYPYFLLERHHGVSWQLIQNIITQLKSPIDCYQLYEAIQKHISD
;
A
#
# COMPACT_ATOMS: atom_id res chain seq x y z
N MET A 1 -31.90 61.52 12.42
CA MET A 1 -32.95 60.52 12.14
C MET A 1 -32.26 59.16 12.33
N ASN A 2 -32.52 58.33 13.34
CA ASN A 2 -33.80 57.73 13.82
C ASN A 2 -34.53 57.03 12.65
N LEU A 3 -34.94 55.75 12.63
CA LEU A 3 -35.12 54.64 13.61
C LEU A 3 -34.82 53.27 12.90
N SER A 4 -34.72 52.06 13.49
CA SER A 4 -34.43 51.52 14.85
C SER A 4 -34.22 49.98 14.77
N THR A 5 -33.79 49.34 15.86
CA THR A 5 -33.79 47.87 16.13
C THR A 5 -35.22 47.28 16.28
N PRO A 6 -35.47 45.94 16.24
CA PRO A 6 -34.94 44.89 17.15
C PRO A 6 -34.42 43.62 16.39
N ALA A 7 -33.54 42.75 16.92
CA ALA A 7 -33.46 42.05 18.20
C ALA A 7 -34.53 40.94 18.41
N ILE A 8 -34.13 39.68 18.21
CA ILE A 8 -34.85 38.50 18.72
C ILE A 8 -33.84 37.67 19.54
N GLN A 9 -34.13 37.52 20.82
CA GLN A 9 -33.60 36.43 21.65
C GLN A 9 -34.67 35.34 21.70
N GLU A 10 -34.29 34.08 21.57
CA GLU A 10 -35.03 32.99 22.21
C GLU A 10 -34.07 32.15 23.05
N GLN A 11 -34.62 31.60 24.13
CA GLN A 11 -33.86 31.06 25.26
C GLN A 11 -33.77 29.53 25.20
N ASN A 12 -32.70 29.03 25.80
CA ASN A 12 -32.57 27.73 26.47
C ASN A 12 -33.73 26.74 26.34
N GLN A 13 -33.40 25.54 25.86
CA GLN A 13 -33.88 24.33 26.53
C GLN A 13 -32.77 23.29 26.65
N ILE A 14 -32.42 23.00 27.91
CA ILE A 14 -31.59 21.88 28.30
C ILE A 14 -32.48 20.64 28.28
N ASN A 15 -32.02 19.55 27.68
CA ASN A 15 -32.55 18.21 27.92
C ASN A 15 -31.42 17.19 27.76
N GLU A 16 -30.83 16.78 28.87
CA GLU A 16 -30.36 15.39 28.99
C GLU A 16 -31.57 14.45 28.96
N PRO A 17 -31.37 13.19 28.57
CA PRO A 17 -31.79 12.17 29.52
C PRO A 17 -30.81 11.00 29.66
N GLY A 18 -30.62 10.58 30.91
CA GLY A 18 -30.71 9.16 31.26
C GLY A 18 -29.43 8.34 31.17
N LEU A 19 -28.69 8.29 32.28
CA LEU A 19 -28.01 7.06 32.66
C LEU A 19 -29.05 5.92 32.77
N ILE A 20 -28.79 4.80 32.08
CA ILE A 20 -29.30 3.49 32.47
C ILE A 20 -28.08 2.59 32.60
N GLU A 21 -27.75 2.25 33.84
CA GLU A 21 -26.83 1.16 34.13
C GLU A 21 -27.51 -0.17 33.77
N SER A 22 -26.78 -1.02 33.04
CA SER A 22 -27.16 -2.42 32.83
C SER A 22 -25.91 -3.28 32.96
N GLN A 23 -25.61 -3.69 34.19
CA GLN A 23 -24.68 -4.78 34.47
C GLN A 23 -25.29 -6.09 33.96
N VAL A 24 -24.55 -6.85 33.16
CA VAL A 24 -24.77 -8.30 32.97
C VAL A 24 -23.41 -8.97 32.93
N ASP A 25 -23.27 -10.05 33.70
CA ASP A 25 -22.01 -10.71 34.02
C ASP A 25 -21.32 -11.43 32.84
N ILE A 26 -20.00 -11.54 33.00
CA ILE A 26 -19.12 -12.44 32.23
C ILE A 26 -19.14 -13.84 32.86
N PRO A 27 -19.36 -14.92 32.08
CA PRO A 27 -18.90 -16.25 32.45
C PRO A 27 -17.58 -16.58 31.73
N TYR A 28 -16.52 -16.81 32.51
CA TYR A 28 -15.25 -17.39 32.05
C TYR A 28 -15.41 -18.89 31.70
N ALA A 29 -14.89 -19.31 30.55
CA ALA A 29 -14.47 -20.68 30.20
C ALA A 29 -14.05 -20.72 28.71
N HIS A 30 -13.07 -21.49 28.23
CA HIS A 30 -11.90 -22.15 28.83
C HIS A 30 -10.90 -22.39 27.68
N GLU A 31 -9.60 -22.21 27.88
CA GLU A 31 -8.59 -22.67 26.90
C GLU A 31 -8.48 -24.21 26.93
N PRO A 32 -8.28 -24.87 25.78
CA PRO A 32 -7.68 -26.19 25.70
C PRO A 32 -6.19 -26.07 25.33
N THR A 33 -5.33 -25.96 26.34
CA THR A 33 -3.90 -26.27 26.19
C THR A 33 -3.75 -27.69 25.66
N THR A 34 -3.06 -27.88 24.53
CA THR A 34 -2.67 -29.23 24.09
C THR A 34 -1.17 -29.28 23.74
N THR A 35 -0.34 -29.29 24.78
CA THR A 35 1.00 -29.88 24.70
C THR A 35 0.85 -31.40 24.72
N LEU A 36 1.43 -32.09 23.74
CA LEU A 36 1.74 -33.52 23.85
C LEU A 36 3.20 -33.75 23.46
N ASP A 37 3.85 -34.62 24.22
CA ASP A 37 5.30 -34.76 24.26
C ASP A 37 5.93 -35.38 23.00
N SER A 38 7.07 -34.81 22.65
CA SER A 38 8.36 -35.50 22.50
C SER A 38 8.33 -37.03 22.30
N LEU A 39 8.78 -37.47 21.13
CA LEU A 39 9.41 -38.79 20.99
C LEU A 39 10.65 -38.69 20.11
N VAL A 40 11.79 -38.50 20.77
CA VAL A 40 13.13 -38.59 20.17
C VAL A 40 13.50 -40.06 20.03
N GLN A 41 13.84 -40.50 18.82
CA GLN A 41 14.76 -41.63 18.63
C GLN A 41 15.70 -41.33 17.46
N GLN A 42 16.99 -41.18 17.78
CA GLN A 42 18.09 -41.24 16.81
C GLN A 42 18.35 -42.71 16.43
N GLY A 43 18.78 -42.95 15.20
CA GLY A 43 19.24 -44.26 14.73
C GLY A 43 20.13 -44.10 13.50
N ASP A 44 21.42 -44.42 13.64
CA ASP A 44 22.46 -44.13 12.67
C ASP A 44 22.59 -45.15 11.51
N ALA A 45 23.30 -44.70 10.47
CA ALA A 45 24.21 -45.44 9.59
C ALA A 45 23.71 -46.55 8.63
N GLN A 46 23.88 -46.23 7.34
CA GLN A 46 24.59 -47.01 6.32
C GLN A 46 24.46 -48.55 6.27
N VAL A 47 23.94 -49.05 5.15
CA VAL A 47 24.33 -50.36 4.58
C VAL A 47 24.74 -50.16 3.12
N ILE A 48 25.96 -50.62 2.81
CA ILE A 48 26.53 -50.74 1.46
C ILE A 48 26.27 -52.18 0.97
N ASN A 49 26.01 -52.36 -0.34
CA ASN A 49 26.25 -53.55 -1.19
C ASN A 49 25.24 -53.56 -2.35
N GLU A 50 25.49 -54.09 -3.56
CA GLU A 50 26.72 -54.45 -4.31
C GLU A 50 26.31 -54.56 -5.79
N LEU A 51 27.25 -54.44 -6.73
CA LEU A 51 26.95 -54.45 -8.18
C LEU A 51 27.30 -55.80 -8.83
N PRO A 52 26.44 -56.39 -9.67
CA PRO A 52 26.85 -57.39 -10.65
C PRO A 52 26.27 -57.12 -12.06
N PRO A 53 26.78 -57.77 -13.13
CA PRO A 53 28.10 -57.55 -13.70
C PRO A 53 28.03 -57.02 -15.15
N ILE A 54 29.14 -56.49 -15.68
CA ILE A 54 29.24 -56.06 -17.08
C ILE A 54 29.36 -57.27 -18.01
N LEU A 55 28.40 -57.42 -18.93
CA LEU A 55 28.55 -58.22 -20.15
C LEU A 55 28.72 -57.29 -21.36
N LYS A 56 29.50 -57.75 -22.34
CA LYS A 56 30.01 -56.92 -23.43
C LYS A 56 29.04 -56.79 -24.59
N ASP A 57 28.99 -55.56 -25.11
CA ASP A 57 29.06 -55.20 -26.53
C ASP A 57 28.12 -55.96 -27.50
N ASP A 58 27.07 -55.26 -27.94
CA ASP A 58 26.56 -55.43 -29.29
C ASP A 58 26.10 -54.06 -29.83
N GLN A 59 26.54 -53.72 -31.04
CA GLN A 59 26.32 -52.41 -31.64
C GLN A 59 24.89 -52.28 -32.18
N GLN A 60 24.12 -51.31 -31.68
CA GLN A 60 22.92 -50.83 -32.37
C GLN A 60 22.64 -49.35 -32.09
N ALA A 61 22.11 -48.67 -33.11
CA ALA A 61 22.14 -47.22 -33.24
C ALA A 61 21.37 -46.47 -32.14
N ILE A 62 21.94 -45.36 -31.68
CA ILE A 62 21.30 -44.39 -30.79
C ILE A 62 20.14 -43.71 -31.54
N PRO A 63 18.88 -43.85 -31.11
CA PRO A 63 17.83 -42.91 -31.49
C PRO A 63 18.03 -41.64 -30.65
N ALA A 64 18.12 -40.48 -31.29
CA ALA A 64 18.26 -39.22 -30.57
C ALA A 64 17.04 -38.99 -29.65
N ILE A 65 17.24 -39.04 -28.34
CA ILE A 65 16.23 -38.61 -27.38
C ILE A 65 16.10 -37.10 -27.52
N THR A 66 15.01 -36.67 -28.16
CA THR A 66 14.66 -35.25 -28.32
C THR A 66 14.63 -34.60 -26.94
N ALA A 67 15.51 -33.61 -26.72
CA ALA A 67 15.46 -32.79 -25.54
C ALA A 67 14.06 -32.16 -25.42
N GLN A 68 13.35 -32.45 -24.34
CA GLN A 68 12.09 -31.78 -24.04
C GLN A 68 12.40 -30.30 -23.85
N ALA A 69 11.94 -29.48 -24.80
CA ALA A 69 12.06 -28.04 -24.69
C ALA A 69 11.33 -27.56 -23.42
N PRO A 70 11.83 -26.49 -22.75
CA PRO A 70 11.04 -25.84 -21.72
C PRO A 70 9.70 -25.43 -22.32
N LEU A 71 8.62 -25.57 -21.55
CA LEU A 71 7.30 -25.04 -21.90
C LEU A 71 7.45 -23.55 -22.23
N ARG A 72 7.46 -23.22 -23.52
CA ARG A 72 7.38 -21.83 -23.96
C ARG A 72 6.03 -21.31 -23.51
N ALA A 73 6.02 -20.26 -22.70
CA ALA A 73 4.83 -19.46 -22.49
C ALA A 73 4.27 -19.11 -23.88
N GLU A 74 3.07 -19.60 -24.19
CA GLU A 74 2.43 -19.31 -25.47
C GLU A 74 2.15 -17.82 -25.53
N LYS A 75 2.89 -17.13 -26.41
CA LYS A 75 2.77 -15.69 -26.57
C LYS A 75 1.42 -15.41 -27.22
N LEU A 76 0.40 -15.13 -26.41
CA LEU A 76 -0.95 -14.81 -26.87
C LEU A 76 -0.88 -13.80 -28.02
N SER A 77 -1.47 -14.16 -29.16
CA SER A 77 -1.62 -13.22 -30.26
C SER A 77 -2.55 -12.09 -29.82
N LYS A 78 -2.37 -10.89 -30.39
CA LYS A 78 -3.24 -9.72 -30.12
C LYS A 78 -4.73 -9.98 -30.46
N LYS A 79 -5.03 -11.09 -31.16
CA LYS A 79 -6.39 -11.55 -31.48
C LYS A 79 -7.01 -12.50 -30.44
N ASP A 80 -6.20 -13.12 -29.58
CA ASP A 80 -6.64 -14.16 -28.64
C ASP A 80 -6.73 -13.66 -27.19
N CYS A 81 -6.39 -12.38 -26.96
CA CYS A 81 -6.60 -11.72 -25.67
C CYS A 81 -8.12 -11.52 -25.44
N PRO A 82 -8.70 -12.00 -24.33
CA PRO A 82 -10.09 -11.76 -24.00
C PRO A 82 -10.37 -10.26 -23.88
N GLN A 83 -11.58 -9.84 -24.24
CA GLN A 83 -11.98 -8.43 -24.23
C GLN A 83 -12.31 -7.92 -22.82
N SER A 84 -12.48 -8.81 -21.85
CA SER A 84 -12.81 -8.47 -20.47
C SER A 84 -12.28 -9.49 -19.46
N VAL A 85 -12.16 -9.06 -18.21
CA VAL A 85 -11.78 -9.87 -17.05
C VAL A 85 -12.68 -9.53 -15.87
N LYS A 86 -13.02 -10.54 -15.05
CA LYS A 86 -13.83 -10.34 -13.84
C LYS A 86 -12.94 -9.96 -12.66
N LEU A 87 -13.17 -8.78 -12.09
CA LEU A 87 -12.52 -8.27 -10.88
C LEU A 87 -13.54 -8.30 -9.72
N GLY A 88 -13.67 -9.44 -9.05
CA GLY A 88 -14.62 -9.59 -7.93
C GLY A 88 -16.08 -9.48 -8.40
N SER A 89 -16.79 -8.45 -7.98
CA SER A 89 -18.15 -8.11 -8.46
C SER A 89 -18.15 -7.39 -9.82
N TYR A 90 -17.01 -6.85 -10.26
CA TYR A 90 -16.90 -6.00 -11.44
C TYR A 90 -16.47 -6.76 -12.69
N ILE A 91 -16.80 -6.20 -13.86
CA ILE A 91 -16.26 -6.61 -15.15
C ILE A 91 -15.40 -5.46 -15.66
N ALA A 92 -14.10 -5.70 -15.84
CA ALA A 92 -13.18 -4.77 -16.45
C ALA A 92 -12.99 -5.11 -17.94
N HIS A 93 -12.94 -4.09 -18.79
CA HIS A 93 -12.58 -4.22 -20.20
C HIS A 93 -11.07 -4.13 -20.37
N ILE A 94 -10.52 -4.95 -21.27
CA ILE A 94 -9.08 -5.06 -21.53
C ILE A 94 -8.72 -4.19 -22.74
N HIS A 95 -7.93 -3.15 -22.53
CA HIS A 95 -7.49 -2.22 -23.56
C HIS A 95 -5.98 -2.31 -23.81
N PRO A 96 -5.52 -2.39 -25.07
CA PRO A 96 -4.10 -2.32 -25.37
C PRO A 96 -3.56 -0.93 -25.06
N LEU A 97 -2.37 -0.88 -24.45
CA LEU A 97 -1.58 0.36 -24.37
C LEU A 97 -1.32 0.90 -25.79
N HIS A 98 -1.23 2.23 -25.92
CA HIS A 98 -1.26 2.94 -27.20
C HIS A 98 0.00 2.78 -28.08
N GLU A 99 1.02 2.05 -27.65
CA GLU A 99 2.27 1.86 -28.41
C GLU A 99 2.34 0.50 -29.11
N GLU A 100 2.96 0.47 -30.30
CA GLU A 100 3.20 -0.76 -31.07
C GLU A 100 4.02 -1.79 -30.26
N ASN A 101 4.92 -1.29 -29.40
CA ASN A 101 5.79 -2.09 -28.52
C ASN A 101 5.06 -2.77 -27.35
N SER A 102 3.89 -2.29 -26.92
CA SER A 102 3.16 -2.89 -25.79
C SER A 102 2.70 -4.32 -26.08
N SER A 103 2.51 -4.65 -27.36
CA SER A 103 2.31 -6.00 -27.89
C SER A 103 3.44 -6.98 -27.53
N VAL A 104 4.64 -6.49 -27.24
CA VAL A 104 5.82 -7.32 -26.92
C VAL A 104 5.82 -7.77 -25.46
N GLN A 105 5.32 -6.91 -24.56
CA GLN A 105 5.26 -7.13 -23.10
C GLN A 105 3.91 -7.66 -22.61
N ALA A 106 2.94 -7.90 -23.49
CA ALA A 106 1.62 -8.42 -23.14
C ALA A 106 0.91 -7.65 -22.00
N LEU A 107 1.14 -6.35 -21.92
CA LEU A 107 0.64 -5.46 -20.86
C LEU A 107 -0.57 -4.66 -21.38
N TYR A 108 -1.65 -4.67 -20.62
CA TYR A 108 -2.93 -4.06 -20.98
C TYR A 108 -3.48 -3.20 -19.83
N VAL A 109 -4.24 -2.17 -20.17
CA VAL A 109 -5.02 -1.36 -19.22
C VAL A 109 -6.36 -2.03 -18.95
N LEU A 110 -6.82 -1.97 -17.70
CA LEU A 110 -8.16 -2.39 -17.31
C LEU A 110 -9.02 -1.16 -17.01
N GLU A 111 -10.16 -1.05 -17.70
CA GLU A 111 -11.17 -0.04 -17.41
C GLU A 111 -12.44 -0.70 -16.85
N ILE A 112 -13.05 -0.17 -15.79
CA ILE A 112 -14.32 -0.64 -15.25
C ILE A 112 -15.42 0.34 -15.68
N PRO A 113 -16.27 0.03 -16.69
CA PRO A 113 -17.21 1.00 -17.23
C PRO A 113 -18.25 1.51 -16.23
N GLY A 114 -18.52 0.73 -15.18
CA GLY A 114 -19.44 1.10 -14.09
C GLY A 114 -18.81 1.94 -12.96
N LEU A 115 -17.49 2.20 -13.01
CA LEU A 115 -16.74 2.97 -12.00
C LEU A 115 -15.64 3.85 -12.66
N PRO A 116 -15.98 4.80 -13.54
CA PRO A 116 -14.99 5.65 -14.21
C PRO A 116 -14.16 6.50 -13.22
N GLU A 117 -14.70 6.81 -12.05
CA GLU A 117 -14.04 7.60 -10.99
C GLU A 117 -12.81 6.91 -10.40
N ILE A 118 -12.67 5.58 -10.55
CA ILE A 118 -11.51 4.84 -10.04
C ILE A 118 -10.19 5.38 -10.59
N SER A 119 -10.20 5.85 -11.85
CA SER A 119 -9.06 6.43 -12.56
C SER A 119 -8.44 7.67 -11.89
N GLN A 120 -9.18 8.30 -10.97
CA GLN A 120 -8.71 9.42 -10.15
C GLN A 120 -7.72 9.00 -9.07
N HIS A 121 -7.77 7.74 -8.60
CA HIS A 121 -7.00 7.26 -7.45
C HIS A 121 -6.32 5.89 -7.64
N LEU A 122 -6.63 5.16 -8.72
CA LEU A 122 -5.99 3.90 -9.08
C LEU A 122 -5.96 3.68 -10.60
N ASP A 123 -4.78 3.45 -11.15
CA ASP A 123 -4.61 2.79 -12.46
C ASP A 123 -4.63 1.26 -12.29
N LEU A 124 -5.29 0.56 -13.20
CA LEU A 124 -5.34 -0.90 -13.23
C LEU A 124 -4.66 -1.42 -14.50
N LEU A 125 -3.66 -2.29 -14.33
CA LEU A 125 -2.97 -3.00 -15.41
C LEU A 125 -3.07 -4.51 -15.24
N ILE A 126 -3.03 -5.23 -16.35
CA ILE A 126 -2.90 -6.70 -16.34
C ILE A 126 -1.82 -7.15 -17.32
N HIS A 127 -0.97 -8.07 -16.86
CA HIS A 127 -0.02 -8.80 -17.70
C HIS A 127 -0.66 -10.11 -18.17
N ALA A 128 -0.85 -10.24 -19.49
CA ALA A 128 -1.70 -11.27 -20.09
C ALA A 128 -1.04 -12.65 -20.26
N SER A 129 0.04 -12.96 -19.53
CA SER A 129 0.67 -14.29 -19.62
C SER A 129 -0.19 -15.42 -19.04
N ASP A 130 -1.14 -15.09 -18.15
CA ASP A 130 -2.08 -16.05 -17.55
C ASP A 130 -3.33 -15.32 -17.03
N LEU A 131 -4.24 -15.01 -17.94
CA LEU A 131 -5.50 -14.32 -17.63
C LEU A 131 -6.53 -15.21 -16.92
N GLN A 132 -6.29 -16.52 -16.82
CA GLN A 132 -7.19 -17.44 -16.11
C GLN A 132 -6.85 -17.51 -14.62
N ASN A 133 -5.55 -17.53 -14.26
CA ASN A 133 -5.10 -17.69 -12.88
C ASN A 133 -4.47 -16.42 -12.28
N TRP A 134 -4.68 -15.23 -12.86
CA TRP A 134 -4.12 -13.98 -12.34
C TRP A 134 -4.46 -13.72 -10.86
N GLN A 135 -5.61 -14.19 -10.37
CA GLN A 135 -6.03 -14.07 -8.96
C GLN A 135 -5.21 -14.94 -7.99
N GLN A 136 -4.56 -15.99 -8.50
CA GLN A 136 -3.64 -16.85 -7.74
C GLN A 136 -2.21 -16.27 -7.70
N ARG A 137 -1.97 -15.16 -8.40
CA ARG A 137 -0.68 -14.45 -8.41
C ARG A 137 -0.72 -13.25 -7.47
N PRO A 138 0.42 -12.85 -6.90
CA PRO A 138 0.51 -11.59 -6.20
C PRO A 138 0.13 -10.41 -7.10
N ILE A 139 -0.48 -9.39 -6.49
CA ILE A 139 -0.76 -8.10 -7.12
C ILE A 139 0.27 -7.10 -6.63
N TYR A 140 0.78 -6.32 -7.56
CA TYR A 140 1.78 -5.29 -7.26
C TYR A 140 1.11 -3.92 -7.22
N LEU A 141 1.11 -3.29 -6.05
CA LEU A 141 0.60 -1.93 -5.86
C LEU A 141 1.76 -0.95 -5.80
N ALA A 142 1.71 0.12 -6.59
CA ALA A 142 2.71 1.17 -6.63
C ALA A 142 2.13 2.54 -6.31
N GLU A 143 2.91 3.40 -5.66
CA GLU A 143 2.61 4.83 -5.49
C GLU A 143 3.20 5.61 -6.67
N GLN A 144 2.35 6.22 -7.50
CA GLN A 144 2.78 7.11 -8.59
C GLN A 144 3.00 8.52 -8.06
N ILE A 145 4.15 9.12 -8.40
CA ILE A 145 4.50 10.51 -8.11
C ILE A 145 4.84 11.28 -9.38
N ASN A 146 4.63 12.60 -9.34
CA ASN A 146 5.07 13.51 -10.40
C ASN A 146 6.57 13.87 -10.24
N SER A 147 7.11 14.64 -11.19
CA SER A 147 8.51 15.11 -11.17
C SER A 147 8.87 16.04 -10.00
N GLN A 148 7.88 16.61 -9.30
CA GLN A 148 8.07 17.40 -8.07
C GLN A 148 8.09 16.53 -6.79
N GLY A 149 7.65 15.27 -6.88
CA GLY A 149 7.50 14.36 -5.75
C GLY A 149 6.10 14.37 -5.10
N CYS A 150 5.11 15.03 -5.71
CA CYS A 150 3.72 14.96 -5.24
C CYS A 150 3.10 13.61 -5.64
N PHE A 151 2.32 13.01 -4.74
CA PHE A 151 1.49 11.85 -5.05
C PHE A 151 0.46 12.19 -6.13
N ILE A 152 0.27 11.26 -7.07
CA ILE A 152 -0.77 11.34 -8.10
C ILE A 152 -1.90 10.39 -7.70
N LYS A 153 -1.61 9.09 -7.72
CA LYS A 153 -2.55 7.99 -7.46
C LYS A 153 -1.78 6.66 -7.28
N TYR A 154 -2.52 5.58 -7.01
CA TYR A 154 -1.96 4.23 -7.00
C TYR A 154 -1.95 3.60 -8.40
N LEU A 155 -1.16 2.56 -8.57
CA LEU A 155 -1.12 1.70 -9.75
C LEU A 155 -1.12 0.23 -9.31
N ALA A 156 -2.11 -0.56 -9.73
CA ALA A 156 -2.13 -2.02 -9.52
C ALA A 156 -1.73 -2.76 -10.79
N LEU A 157 -0.80 -3.71 -10.68
CA LEU A 157 -0.44 -4.65 -11.73
C LEU A 157 -0.85 -6.07 -11.34
N LEU A 158 -1.78 -6.63 -12.12
CA LEU A 158 -2.34 -7.96 -11.97
C LEU A 158 -1.62 -8.94 -12.92
N GLY A 159 -1.54 -10.22 -12.54
CA GLY A 159 -1.09 -11.31 -13.43
C GLY A 159 0.43 -11.39 -13.69
N ALA A 160 1.22 -10.46 -13.17
CA ALA A 160 2.68 -10.58 -13.18
C ALA A 160 3.12 -11.81 -12.36
N GLU A 161 4.13 -12.52 -12.87
CA GLU A 161 4.59 -13.80 -12.30
C GLU A 161 5.38 -13.61 -10.99
N ASN A 162 6.16 -12.53 -10.90
CA ASN A 162 7.04 -12.23 -9.78
C ASN A 162 7.52 -10.77 -9.82
N GLN A 163 8.21 -10.35 -8.77
CA GLN A 163 8.76 -8.99 -8.58
C GLN A 163 9.73 -8.58 -9.71
N VAL A 164 10.54 -9.51 -10.23
CA VAL A 164 11.50 -9.27 -11.32
C VAL A 164 10.79 -8.92 -12.63
N GLN A 165 9.59 -9.46 -12.87
CA GLN A 165 8.73 -9.07 -13.97
C GLN A 165 7.91 -7.80 -13.67
N ALA A 166 7.39 -7.66 -12.46
CA ALA A 166 6.51 -6.55 -12.10
C ALA A 166 7.21 -5.18 -12.12
N ILE A 167 8.39 -5.07 -11.49
CA ILE A 167 9.08 -3.78 -11.33
C ILE A 167 9.39 -3.11 -12.70
N PRO A 168 9.94 -3.81 -13.72
CA PRO A 168 10.15 -3.22 -15.05
C PRO A 168 8.85 -2.84 -15.77
N LEU A 169 7.78 -3.65 -15.66
CA LEU A 169 6.49 -3.36 -16.31
C LEU A 169 5.86 -2.08 -15.75
N MET A 170 5.82 -1.93 -14.43
CA MET A 170 5.23 -0.75 -13.78
C MET A 170 6.03 0.52 -14.10
N ASN A 171 7.37 0.46 -14.03
CA ASN A 171 8.24 1.59 -14.38
C ASN A 171 8.15 1.96 -15.88
N GLY A 172 8.00 0.97 -16.77
CA GLY A 172 7.80 1.19 -18.20
C GLY A 172 6.50 1.95 -18.48
N PHE A 173 5.41 1.58 -17.80
CA PHE A 173 4.12 2.28 -17.89
C PHE A 173 4.20 3.73 -17.37
N THR A 174 4.73 3.96 -16.17
CA THR A 174 4.81 5.33 -15.61
C THR A 174 5.77 6.23 -16.40
N GLY A 175 6.81 5.66 -17.00
CA GLY A 175 7.75 6.40 -17.85
C GLY A 175 7.11 7.06 -19.07
N GLN A 176 6.05 6.46 -19.64
CA GLN A 176 5.31 7.01 -20.79
C GLN A 176 4.58 8.32 -20.45
N SER A 177 4.21 8.53 -19.18
CA SER A 177 3.43 9.69 -18.71
C SER A 177 4.24 10.72 -17.92
N GLN A 178 5.58 10.63 -17.94
CA GLN A 178 6.49 11.43 -17.09
C GLN A 178 6.24 11.28 -15.58
N GLN A 179 5.72 10.11 -15.18
CA GLN A 179 5.50 9.73 -13.80
C GLN A 179 6.63 8.83 -13.30
N HIS A 180 6.83 8.80 -11.99
CA HIS A 180 7.79 7.93 -11.33
C HIS A 180 7.08 7.11 -10.25
N ILE A 181 7.69 6.00 -9.85
CA ILE A 181 7.21 5.18 -8.74
C ILE A 181 8.02 5.51 -7.48
N ALA A 182 7.32 5.80 -6.39
CA ALA A 182 7.93 6.05 -5.08
C ALA A 182 8.19 4.73 -4.31
N ALA A 183 7.22 3.82 -4.32
CA ALA A 183 7.35 2.49 -3.75
C ALA A 183 6.46 1.48 -4.47
N ILE A 184 6.84 0.21 -4.40
CA ILE A 184 6.05 -0.94 -4.86
C ILE A 184 5.89 -1.91 -3.69
N LYS A 185 4.67 -2.39 -3.51
CA LYS A 185 4.28 -3.41 -2.52
C LYS A 185 3.57 -4.57 -3.19
N GLU A 186 3.60 -5.72 -2.53
CA GLU A 186 2.97 -6.97 -2.94
C GLU A 186 1.77 -7.27 -2.03
N ILE A 187 0.61 -7.62 -2.61
CA ILE A 187 -0.63 -7.93 -1.88
C ILE A 187 -1.38 -9.08 -2.56
N HIS A 188 -2.11 -9.91 -1.80
CA HIS A 188 -2.99 -10.93 -2.35
C HIS A 188 -4.31 -10.31 -2.83
N TRP A 189 -4.97 -10.95 -3.80
CA TRP A 189 -6.26 -10.46 -4.31
C TRP A 189 -7.34 -10.41 -3.22
N GLU A 190 -7.41 -11.40 -2.34
CA GLU A 190 -8.36 -11.44 -1.21
C GLU A 190 -8.25 -10.24 -0.26
N ASP A 191 -7.05 -9.67 -0.13
CA ASP A 191 -6.76 -8.51 0.71
C ASP A 191 -7.08 -7.16 0.04
N LEU A 192 -7.35 -7.19 -1.27
CA LEU A 192 -7.57 -6.02 -2.13
C LEU A 192 -9.00 -5.95 -2.72
N ALA A 193 -9.65 -7.09 -2.94
CA ALA A 193 -10.84 -7.24 -3.78
C ALA A 193 -12.05 -6.36 -3.38
N GLU A 194 -12.24 -6.12 -2.09
CA GLU A 194 -13.35 -5.29 -1.57
C GLU A 194 -12.98 -3.81 -1.41
N ASN A 195 -11.69 -3.48 -1.47
CA ASN A 195 -11.14 -2.18 -1.05
C ASN A 195 -10.61 -1.33 -2.20
N PHE A 196 -10.28 -1.92 -3.35
CA PHE A 196 -9.55 -1.22 -4.42
C PHE A 196 -10.31 -0.08 -5.12
N THR A 197 -11.62 0.00 -4.93
CA THR A 197 -12.50 1.00 -5.56
C THR A 197 -12.71 2.26 -4.72
N ASP A 198 -12.29 2.25 -3.45
CA ASP A 198 -12.35 3.39 -2.55
C ASP A 198 -10.92 3.79 -2.13
N PHE A 199 -10.61 5.09 -2.20
CA PHE A 199 -9.25 5.57 -2.00
C PHE A 199 -8.73 5.36 -0.56
N GLU A 200 -9.61 5.41 0.44
CA GLU A 200 -9.25 5.23 1.85
C GLU A 200 -9.09 3.75 2.20
N ALA A 201 -10.02 2.91 1.74
CA ALA A 201 -9.93 1.46 1.88
C ALA A 201 -8.69 0.90 1.16
N LEU A 202 -8.39 1.37 -0.05
CA LEU A 202 -7.19 1.04 -0.80
C LEU A 202 -5.92 1.46 -0.05
N PHE A 203 -5.87 2.68 0.50
CA PHE A 203 -4.77 3.13 1.35
C PHE A 203 -4.56 2.20 2.55
N TYR A 204 -5.62 1.72 3.21
CA TYR A 204 -5.51 0.79 4.32
C TYR A 204 -5.01 -0.60 3.90
N SER A 205 -5.51 -1.16 2.79
CA SER A 205 -4.93 -2.39 2.21
C SER A 205 -3.45 -2.21 1.86
N TYR A 206 -3.08 -1.10 1.21
CA TYR A 206 -1.70 -0.79 0.85
C TYR A 206 -0.78 -0.58 2.05
N THR A 207 -1.26 0.03 3.14
CA THR A 207 -0.41 0.32 4.31
C THR A 207 -0.32 -0.81 5.31
N GLN A 208 -1.39 -1.60 5.50
CA GLN A 208 -1.49 -2.59 6.57
C GLN A 208 -1.36 -4.04 6.09
N LYS A 209 -1.73 -4.34 4.84
CA LYS A 209 -1.79 -5.70 4.30
C LYS A 209 -0.70 -5.98 3.26
N ALA A 210 -0.26 -4.97 2.52
CA ALA A 210 0.75 -5.14 1.47
C ALA A 210 2.19 -5.13 2.01
N THR A 211 3.00 -6.09 1.55
CA THR A 211 4.43 -6.23 1.89
C THR A 211 5.29 -5.32 1.01
N LEU A 212 6.23 -4.57 1.58
CA LEU A 212 7.13 -3.70 0.81
C LEU A 212 8.17 -4.54 0.04
N ILE A 213 8.30 -4.29 -1.27
CA ILE A 213 9.26 -5.01 -2.13
C ILE A 213 10.30 -4.11 -2.79
N TRP A 214 9.98 -2.83 -3.01
CA TRP A 214 10.88 -1.87 -3.66
C TRP A 214 10.53 -0.43 -3.28
N THR A 215 11.53 0.44 -3.21
CA THR A 215 11.38 1.88 -2.97
C THR A 215 12.35 2.68 -3.84
N SER A 216 11.99 3.92 -4.16
CA SER A 216 12.95 4.93 -4.58
C SER A 216 13.93 5.26 -3.45
N GLU A 217 15.03 5.93 -3.78
CA GLU A 217 15.89 6.54 -2.78
C GLU A 217 15.09 7.58 -1.95
N ASN A 218 15.37 7.66 -0.64
CA ASN A 218 14.74 8.61 0.29
C ASN A 218 13.19 8.54 0.32
N TYR A 219 12.63 7.34 0.11
CA TYR A 219 11.19 7.10 0.15
C TYR A 219 10.55 7.44 1.51
N ILE A 220 9.41 8.13 1.44
CA ILE A 220 8.49 8.40 2.56
C ILE A 220 7.08 8.03 2.09
N PRO A 221 6.30 7.28 2.88
CA PRO A 221 4.93 6.90 2.49
C PRO A 221 4.00 8.11 2.42
N PHE A 222 2.92 7.98 1.66
CA PHE A 222 1.91 9.03 1.48
C PHE A 222 0.62 8.72 2.26
N ILE A 223 0.01 9.74 2.88
CA ILE A 223 -1.27 9.63 3.59
C ILE A 223 -2.35 10.49 2.91
N PRO A 224 -3.54 9.93 2.63
CA PRO A 224 -4.70 10.68 2.13
C PRO A 224 -5.02 11.93 2.95
N ALA A 225 -5.29 13.03 2.26
CA ALA A 225 -5.58 14.34 2.84
C ALA A 225 -6.77 14.34 3.81
N GLN A 226 -7.75 13.46 3.57
CA GLN A 226 -8.97 13.32 4.37
C GLN A 226 -8.75 12.64 5.74
N LEU A 227 -7.65 11.91 5.93
CA LEU A 227 -7.39 11.14 7.15
C LEU A 227 -6.85 11.97 8.32
N PHE A 228 -6.37 13.19 8.08
CA PHE A 228 -5.77 14.04 9.11
C PHE A 228 -6.46 15.40 9.27
N GLN A 229 -6.42 15.92 10.49
CA GLN A 229 -7.04 17.18 10.86
C GLN A 229 -6.00 18.31 10.88
N THR A 230 -6.26 19.34 10.09
CA THR A 230 -5.51 20.62 10.04
C THR A 230 -6.02 21.63 11.08
N GLN A 231 -6.70 21.17 12.13
CA GLN A 231 -7.24 22.01 13.20
C GLN A 231 -6.41 21.83 14.48
N LYS A 232 -5.98 22.96 15.07
CA LYS A 232 -5.16 23.04 16.30
C LYS A 232 -3.72 22.50 16.17
N PHE A 233 -2.87 23.25 15.44
CA PHE A 233 -1.41 23.08 15.45
C PHE A 233 -0.77 23.66 16.73
N ILE A 234 0.38 23.12 17.16
CA ILE A 234 1.30 23.89 18.01
C ILE A 234 1.88 25.01 17.13
N GLN A 235 1.89 26.25 17.63
CA GLN A 235 2.45 27.38 16.90
C GLN A 235 3.95 27.49 17.17
N PHE A 236 4.76 27.36 16.12
CA PHE A 236 6.19 27.62 16.09
C PHE A 236 6.62 27.97 14.66
N GLU A 237 7.83 28.48 14.48
CA GLU A 237 8.35 28.81 13.16
C GLU A 237 8.95 27.55 12.50
N GLU A 238 8.29 27.04 11.47
CA GLU A 238 8.76 25.92 10.64
C GLU A 238 9.85 26.37 9.66
N SER A 239 10.77 25.48 9.28
CA SER A 239 11.66 25.69 8.12
C SER A 239 10.85 25.85 6.81
N PRO A 240 11.41 26.50 5.77
CA PRO A 240 10.81 26.49 4.43
C PRO A 240 10.53 25.05 3.95
N ALA A 241 9.42 24.85 3.26
CA ALA A 241 8.97 23.54 2.79
C ALA A 241 8.88 23.50 1.25
N ASP A 242 9.15 22.33 0.68
CA ASP A 242 8.92 21.95 -0.71
C ASP A 242 7.90 20.80 -0.81
N PHE A 243 7.64 20.26 -2.00
CA PHE A 243 6.67 19.18 -2.17
C PHE A 243 7.08 17.83 -1.54
N LYS A 244 8.38 17.62 -1.30
CA LYS A 244 8.95 16.40 -0.70
C LYS A 244 9.00 16.46 0.83
N THR A 245 8.91 17.66 1.39
CA THR A 245 8.88 17.91 2.84
C THR A 245 7.68 17.17 3.46
N PRO A 246 7.88 16.24 4.41
CA PRO A 246 6.80 15.47 5.00
C PRO A 246 5.96 16.30 5.97
N LEU A 247 4.73 15.83 6.22
CA LEU A 247 3.93 16.25 7.37
C LEU A 247 4.34 15.42 8.60
N LEU A 248 4.48 16.06 9.76
CA LEU A 248 4.57 15.33 11.03
C LEU A 248 3.18 15.23 11.67
N LEU A 249 2.72 14.00 11.87
CA LEU A 249 1.36 13.70 12.32
C LEU A 249 1.35 12.99 13.68
N LEU A 250 0.34 13.29 14.51
CA LEU A 250 0.04 12.58 15.75
C LEU A 250 -1.28 11.84 15.65
N LYS A 251 -1.27 10.52 15.82
CA LYS A 251 -2.45 9.68 15.96
C LYS A 251 -2.82 9.54 17.44
N ASP A 252 -4.01 10.03 17.78
CA ASP A 252 -4.65 9.91 19.09
C ASP A 252 -5.96 9.14 18.93
N ARG A 253 -5.91 7.85 19.28
CA ARG A 253 -6.98 6.86 19.03
C ARG A 253 -7.36 6.82 17.54
N GLN A 254 -8.49 7.41 17.18
CA GLN A 254 -9.03 7.47 15.81
C GLN A 254 -8.77 8.82 15.11
N LYS A 255 -8.12 9.80 15.77
CA LYS A 255 -7.90 11.14 15.20
C LYS A 255 -6.43 11.36 14.90
N ILE A 256 -6.11 11.62 13.63
CA ILE A 256 -4.78 12.05 13.20
C ILE A 256 -4.77 13.59 13.13
N ARG A 257 -3.75 14.23 13.67
CA ARG A 257 -3.59 15.70 13.70
C ARG A 257 -2.20 16.11 13.24
N VAL A 258 -2.11 17.26 12.58
CA VAL A 258 -0.81 17.80 12.14
C VAL A 258 -0.08 18.48 13.30
N ILE A 259 1.20 18.13 13.49
CA ILE A 259 2.15 18.79 14.40
C ILE A 259 2.99 19.81 13.62
N HIS A 260 3.57 19.39 12.48
CA HIS A 260 4.44 20.15 11.59
C HIS A 260 4.02 19.89 10.15
N GLY A 261 4.19 20.88 9.27
CA GLY A 261 3.90 20.82 7.85
C GLY A 261 2.88 21.88 7.42
N GLN A 262 2.66 22.91 8.23
CA GLN A 262 1.74 23.99 7.88
C GLN A 262 2.24 24.80 6.67
N LYS A 263 3.56 24.97 6.49
CA LYS A 263 4.15 25.52 5.26
C LYS A 263 3.98 24.55 4.07
N ARG A 264 4.18 23.24 4.27
CA ARG A 264 3.95 22.19 3.26
C ARG A 264 2.51 22.17 2.72
N LEU A 265 1.51 22.25 3.61
CA LEU A 265 0.08 22.30 3.28
C LEU A 265 -0.36 23.59 2.56
N ARG A 266 0.49 24.63 2.54
CA ARG A 266 0.20 25.88 1.83
C ARG A 266 0.72 25.90 0.39
N LEU A 267 1.56 24.93 -0.01
CA LEU A 267 2.10 24.84 -1.37
C LEU A 267 1.02 24.49 -2.39
N ALA A 268 0.23 23.46 -2.13
CA ALA A 268 -0.98 23.13 -2.87
C ALA A 268 -2.07 22.64 -1.91
N ARG A 269 -3.32 23.03 -2.18
CA ARG A 269 -4.49 22.71 -1.33
C ARG A 269 -5.32 21.53 -1.85
N THR A 270 -4.89 20.92 -2.95
CA THR A 270 -5.66 19.95 -3.75
C THR A 270 -4.89 18.66 -3.98
N GLU A 271 -3.78 18.42 -3.26
CA GLU A 271 -3.10 17.13 -3.29
C GLU A 271 -3.96 16.09 -2.56
N SER A 272 -4.14 14.93 -3.18
CA SER A 272 -4.94 13.81 -2.66
C SER A 272 -4.25 13.12 -1.47
N ALA A 273 -2.92 13.07 -1.46
CA ALA A 273 -2.12 12.55 -0.36
C ALA A 273 -0.79 13.31 -0.19
N TYR A 274 -0.22 13.26 1.01
CA TYR A 274 1.01 13.97 1.38
C TYR A 274 2.06 13.01 1.96
N PRO A 275 3.37 13.21 1.75
CA PRO A 275 4.40 12.43 2.43
C PRO A 275 4.30 12.69 3.94
N TYR A 276 4.48 11.66 4.78
CA TYR A 276 4.26 11.81 6.22
C TYR A 276 5.17 10.98 7.13
N PHE A 277 5.34 11.49 8.35
CA PHE A 277 5.74 10.73 9.52
C PHE A 277 4.57 10.65 10.51
N LEU A 278 4.34 9.48 11.09
CA LEU A 278 3.26 9.25 12.06
C LEU A 278 3.83 8.88 13.42
N LEU A 279 3.46 9.67 14.43
CA LEU A 279 3.68 9.39 15.83
C LEU A 279 2.38 8.85 16.43
N GLU A 280 2.45 7.79 17.22
CA GLU A 280 1.29 7.21 17.88
C GLU A 280 1.33 7.52 19.39
N ARG A 281 0.24 8.10 19.91
CA ARG A 281 0.16 8.57 21.31
C ARG A 281 0.41 7.48 22.35
N HIS A 282 0.14 6.22 22.01
CA HIS A 282 0.34 5.09 22.94
C HIS A 282 1.83 4.74 23.15
N HIS A 283 2.74 5.22 22.30
CA HIS A 283 4.19 5.15 22.52
C HIS A 283 4.71 6.31 23.40
N GLY A 284 3.97 6.70 24.43
CA GLY A 284 4.32 7.81 25.34
C GLY A 284 4.21 9.23 24.74
N VAL A 285 3.95 9.37 23.44
CA VAL A 285 3.97 10.67 22.74
C VAL A 285 2.78 11.55 23.13
N SER A 286 3.02 12.54 24.00
CA SER A 286 2.00 13.51 24.42
C SER A 286 2.19 14.90 23.78
N TRP A 287 1.11 15.69 23.71
CA TRP A 287 1.18 17.10 23.28
C TRP A 287 2.14 17.93 24.13
N GLN A 288 2.23 17.66 25.44
CA GLN A 288 3.14 18.35 26.36
C GLN A 288 4.60 18.00 26.08
N LEU A 289 4.89 16.73 25.77
CA LEU A 289 6.23 16.29 25.35
C LEU A 289 6.66 17.01 24.08
N ILE A 290 5.82 16.99 23.04
CA ILE A 290 6.11 17.63 21.75
C ILE A 290 6.36 19.13 21.95
N GLN A 291 5.55 19.81 22.78
CA GLN A 291 5.76 21.22 23.12
C GLN A 291 7.10 21.45 23.84
N ASN A 292 7.47 20.62 24.81
CA ASN A 292 8.75 20.73 25.50
C ASN A 292 9.93 20.60 24.52
N ILE A 293 9.92 19.58 23.64
CA ILE A 293 10.94 19.38 22.61
C ILE A 293 11.03 20.61 21.69
N ILE A 294 9.89 21.15 21.22
CA ILE A 294 9.86 22.36 20.38
C ILE A 294 10.55 23.55 21.07
N THR A 295 10.42 23.72 22.39
CA THR A 295 11.11 24.81 23.12
C THR A 295 12.63 24.64 23.24
N GLN A 296 13.15 23.43 23.03
CA GLN A 296 14.58 23.12 23.10
C GLN A 296 15.26 23.15 21.72
N LEU A 297 14.50 23.05 20.63
CA LEU A 297 15.01 23.11 19.27
C LEU A 297 15.28 24.56 18.82
N LYS A 298 16.32 24.73 18.02
CA LYS A 298 16.64 26.02 17.39
C LYS A 298 15.63 26.34 16.28
N SER A 299 15.04 27.52 16.33
CA SER A 299 14.17 28.06 15.29
C SER A 299 14.97 28.58 14.07
N PRO A 300 14.47 28.44 12.82
CA PRO A 300 13.27 27.71 12.43
C PRO A 300 13.47 26.19 12.52
N ILE A 301 12.40 25.47 12.85
CA ILE A 301 12.44 24.02 13.13
C ILE A 301 12.15 23.23 11.86
N ASP A 302 13.04 22.31 11.49
CA ASP A 302 12.82 21.35 10.41
C ASP A 302 11.93 20.16 10.83
N CYS A 303 11.22 19.55 9.87
CA CYS A 303 10.31 18.43 10.14
C CYS A 303 11.05 17.14 10.54
N TYR A 304 12.17 16.81 9.88
CA TYR A 304 12.99 15.65 10.25
C TYR A 304 13.66 15.89 11.60
N GLN A 305 14.19 17.10 11.83
CA GLN A 305 14.79 17.47 13.11
C GLN A 305 13.80 17.30 14.29
N LEU A 306 12.55 17.74 14.13
CA LEU A 306 11.52 17.56 15.15
C LEU A 306 11.13 16.09 15.32
N TYR A 307 10.98 15.35 14.23
CA TYR A 307 10.68 13.92 14.26
C TYR A 307 11.78 13.12 14.98
N GLU A 308 13.05 13.32 14.63
CA GLU A 308 14.19 12.68 15.31
C GLU A 308 14.28 13.01 16.79
N ALA A 309 14.05 14.27 17.17
CA ALA A 309 14.09 14.69 18.57
C ALA A 309 12.99 14.02 19.40
N ILE A 310 11.81 13.81 18.81
CA ILE A 310 10.73 13.04 19.44
C ILE A 310 11.07 11.55 19.50
N GLN A 311 11.59 10.95 18.41
CA GLN A 311 11.94 9.53 18.36
C GLN A 311 13.03 9.14 19.37
N LYS A 312 14.03 10.02 19.59
CA LYS A 312 15.06 9.83 20.63
C LYS A 312 14.42 9.66 22.01
N HIS A 313 13.49 10.55 22.36
CA HIS A 313 12.79 10.50 23.65
C HIS A 313 11.76 9.36 23.81
N ILE A 314 11.41 8.64 22.74
CA ILE A 314 10.60 7.41 22.81
C ILE A 314 11.50 6.17 23.02
N SER A 315 12.77 6.28 22.63
CA SER A 315 13.75 5.18 22.64
C SER A 315 14.60 5.14 23.92
N ASP A 316 14.54 6.19 24.75
CA ASP A 316 15.22 6.36 26.04
C ASP A 316 14.34 5.90 27.23
#